data_AF-A0A1B1B117-F1
#
_entry.id   AF-A0A1B1B117-F1
#
_cell.length_a   1.000
_cell.length_b   1.000
_cell.length_c   1.000
_cell.angle_alpha   90.00
_cell.angle_beta   90.00
_cell.angle_gamma   90.00
#
_symmetry.space_group_name_H-M   'P 1'
#
loop_
_entity.id
_entity.type
_entity.pdbx_description
1 polymer ?
#
loop_
_entity_poly.entity_id
_entity_poly.type
_entity_poly.pdbx_seq_one_letter_code
_entity_poly.pdbx_strand_id
1 'polypeptide(L)'
;MSFSAEQSSWWRTWATHHRVAAAVLAGLVATHLATVFGFWLGGVGMMRLDWNTSQGWVFIPFGTPLQKFLVGGLSHYVDGVVFAVLFACALHPALRWGNTVRGNLAKGLLFGTLLACVGISFMTPFVFAPARGLHPGFLSWGFGWKYMTGVFLWHWVYGAHLGLIYSPAEAAE
;
A
#
# COMPACT_ATOMS: atom_id res chain seq x y z
N MET A 1 28.11 17.22 -11.87
CA MET A 1 26.79 16.72 -11.43
C MET A 1 26.75 16.74 -9.91
N SER A 2 25.65 17.18 -9.30
CA SER A 2 25.49 17.21 -7.83
C SER A 2 25.47 15.78 -7.27
N PHE A 3 26.07 15.56 -6.11
CA PHE A 3 26.14 14.27 -5.41
C PHE A 3 24.75 13.61 -5.23
N SER A 4 23.66 14.39 -5.09
CA SER A 4 22.30 13.84 -5.00
C SER A 4 21.74 13.31 -6.34
N ALA A 5 22.21 13.84 -7.47
CA ALA A 5 21.83 13.37 -8.80
C ALA A 5 22.51 12.03 -9.15
N GLU A 6 23.76 11.83 -8.71
CA GLU A 6 24.45 10.53 -8.80
C GLU A 6 23.82 9.49 -7.86
N GLN A 7 23.49 9.88 -6.63
CA GLN A 7 22.96 8.92 -5.66
C GLN A 7 21.55 8.44 -5.98
N SER A 8 20.75 9.26 -6.69
CA SER A 8 19.46 8.83 -7.23
C SER A 8 19.59 8.02 -8.53
N SER A 9 20.68 8.14 -9.28
CA SER A 9 20.88 7.39 -10.53
C SER A 9 21.22 5.92 -10.27
N TRP A 10 22.06 5.62 -9.26
CA TRP A 10 22.45 4.24 -8.97
C TRP A 10 21.25 3.37 -8.57
N TRP A 11 20.38 3.89 -7.69
CA TRP A 11 19.24 3.14 -7.17
C TRP A 11 18.26 2.78 -8.30
N ARG A 12 17.96 3.77 -9.15
CA ARG A 12 17.07 3.58 -10.30
C ARG A 12 17.64 2.58 -11.29
N THR A 13 18.96 2.63 -11.52
CA THR A 13 19.66 1.65 -12.36
C THR A 13 19.58 0.25 -11.76
N TRP A 14 19.83 0.11 -10.45
CA TRP A 14 19.69 -1.16 -9.76
C TRP A 14 18.26 -1.71 -9.84
N ALA A 15 17.25 -0.87 -9.64
CA ALA A 15 15.85 -1.25 -9.74
C ALA A 15 15.45 -1.70 -11.14
N THR A 16 16.03 -1.12 -12.20
CA THR A 16 15.85 -1.57 -13.58
C THR A 16 16.37 -2.99 -13.78
N HIS A 17 17.55 -3.32 -13.24
CA HIS A 17 18.17 -4.64 -13.40
C HIS A 17 17.59 -5.70 -12.45
N HIS A 18 17.02 -5.30 -11.32
CA HIS A 18 16.53 -6.21 -10.27
C HIS A 18 15.05 -5.98 -9.94
N ARG A 19 14.19 -5.95 -10.97
CA ARG A 19 12.79 -5.50 -10.84
C ARG A 19 12.02 -6.20 -9.73
N VAL A 20 12.11 -7.53 -9.63
CA VAL A 20 11.39 -8.30 -8.59
C VAL A 20 11.93 -7.98 -7.20
N ALA A 21 13.26 -7.94 -7.01
CA ALA A 21 13.86 -7.62 -5.72
C ALA A 21 13.52 -6.18 -5.30
N ALA A 22 13.56 -5.23 -6.23
CA ALA A 22 13.15 -3.85 -6.01
C ALA A 22 11.66 -3.76 -5.63
N ALA A 23 10.79 -4.53 -6.27
CA ALA A 23 9.36 -4.57 -5.96
C ALA A 23 9.10 -5.15 -4.57
N VAL A 24 9.78 -6.24 -4.18
CA VAL A 24 9.65 -6.84 -2.85
C VAL A 24 10.08 -5.85 -1.76
N LEU A 25 11.24 -5.21 -1.94
CA LEU A 25 11.72 -4.19 -1.00
C LEU A 25 10.79 -2.98 -0.94
N ALA A 26 10.31 -2.50 -2.10
CA ALA A 26 9.36 -1.40 -2.16
C ALA A 26 8.05 -1.75 -1.44
N GLY A 27 7.50 -2.94 -1.66
CA GLY A 27 6.29 -3.42 -0.99
C GLY A 27 6.47 -3.50 0.53
N LEU A 28 7.57 -4.10 0.99
CA LEU A 28 7.88 -4.21 2.42
C LEU A 28 7.93 -2.82 3.09
N VAL A 29 8.70 -1.89 2.52
CA VAL A 29 8.85 -0.53 3.09
C VAL A 29 7.56 0.27 2.98
N ALA A 30 6.89 0.24 1.82
CA ALA A 30 5.65 0.96 1.61
C ALA A 30 4.55 0.49 2.56
N THR A 31 4.44 -0.82 2.79
CA THR A 31 3.47 -1.38 3.74
C THR A 31 3.80 -1.02 5.18
N HIS A 32 5.08 -1.06 5.57
CA HIS A 32 5.49 -0.61 6.90
C HIS A 32 5.08 0.85 7.14
N LEU A 33 5.43 1.74 6.22
CA LEU A 33 5.15 3.17 6.35
C LEU A 33 3.65 3.44 6.33
N ALA A 34 2.90 2.83 5.41
CA ALA A 34 1.45 2.95 5.41
C ALA A 34 0.85 2.49 6.75
N THR A 35 1.25 1.32 7.27
CA THR A 35 0.78 0.78 8.56
C THR A 35 1.02 1.76 9.71
N VAL A 36 2.23 2.31 9.82
CA VAL A 36 2.59 3.30 10.86
C VAL A 36 1.74 4.56 10.72
N PHE A 37 1.60 5.11 9.51
CA PHE A 37 0.75 6.26 9.25
C PHE A 37 -0.73 5.99 9.61
N GLY A 38 -1.23 4.79 9.29
CA GLY A 38 -2.59 4.36 9.64
C GLY A 38 -2.85 4.36 11.14
N PHE A 39 -1.83 4.03 11.94
CA PHE A 39 -1.91 4.18 13.39
C PHE A 39 -1.94 5.65 13.84
N TRP A 40 -1.10 6.50 13.24
CA TRP A 40 -1.01 7.92 13.58
C TRP A 40 -2.26 8.72 13.24
N LEU A 41 -3.08 8.29 12.28
CA LEU A 41 -4.38 8.92 11.97
C LEU A 41 -5.25 9.11 13.23
N GLY A 42 -5.19 8.17 14.19
CA GLY A 42 -5.91 8.30 15.46
C GLY A 42 -5.49 9.51 16.28
N GLY A 43 -4.21 9.89 16.24
CA GLY A 43 -3.67 11.04 16.98
C GLY A 43 -4.09 12.40 16.44
N VAL A 44 -4.55 12.47 15.19
CA VAL A 44 -5.01 13.71 14.54
C VAL A 44 -6.54 13.77 14.38
N GLY A 45 -7.27 12.96 15.14
CA GLY A 45 -8.75 12.97 15.15
C GLY A 45 -9.41 12.28 13.94
N MET A 46 -8.65 11.50 13.18
CA MET A 46 -9.15 10.57 12.16
C MET A 46 -9.34 9.17 12.75
N MET A 47 -10.05 8.28 12.04
CA MET A 47 -10.17 6.89 12.48
C MET A 47 -8.82 6.20 12.34
N ARG A 48 -8.33 5.59 13.43
CA ARG A 48 -7.15 4.73 13.41
C ARG A 48 -7.39 3.55 12.47
N LEU A 49 -6.51 3.35 11.50
CA LEU A 49 -6.57 2.23 10.57
C LEU A 49 -5.63 1.11 11.01
N ASP A 50 -6.13 0.27 11.92
CA ASP A 50 -5.41 -0.93 12.38
C ASP A 50 -5.69 -2.14 11.48
N TRP A 51 -5.02 -2.17 10.33
CA TRP A 51 -5.14 -3.27 9.38
C TRP A 51 -4.58 -4.59 9.88
N ASN A 52 -3.57 -4.56 10.75
CA ASN A 52 -3.03 -5.75 11.40
C ASN A 52 -4.14 -6.47 12.17
N THR A 53 -4.83 -5.77 13.07
CA THR A 53 -5.94 -6.37 13.82
C THR A 53 -7.12 -6.73 12.89
N SER A 54 -7.43 -5.92 11.87
CA SER A 54 -8.49 -6.23 10.87
C SER A 54 -8.28 -7.57 10.18
N GLN A 55 -7.07 -7.83 9.71
CA GLN A 55 -6.71 -9.09 9.07
C GLN A 55 -6.78 -10.25 10.07
N GLY A 56 -6.34 -10.03 11.31
CA GLY A 56 -6.41 -11.04 12.36
C GLY A 56 -7.84 -11.51 12.66
N TRP A 57 -8.81 -10.61 12.61
CA TRP A 57 -10.23 -10.96 12.73
C TRP A 57 -10.71 -11.90 11.62
N VAL A 58 -10.11 -11.82 10.43
CA VAL A 58 -10.45 -12.69 9.30
C VAL A 58 -9.76 -14.05 9.43
N PHE A 59 -8.43 -14.07 9.61
CA PHE A 59 -7.65 -15.32 9.55
C PHE A 59 -7.73 -16.16 10.82
N ILE A 60 -7.82 -15.53 11.99
CA ILE A 60 -7.84 -16.21 13.29
C ILE A 60 -8.89 -15.58 14.22
N PRO A 61 -10.19 -15.70 13.90
CA PRO A 61 -11.27 -15.01 14.60
C PRO A 61 -11.34 -15.34 16.10
N PHE A 62 -10.93 -16.54 16.50
CA PHE A 62 -10.93 -16.99 17.90
C PHE A 62 -9.59 -16.75 18.63
N GLY A 63 -8.57 -16.18 17.97
CA GLY A 63 -7.28 -15.89 18.60
C GLY A 63 -7.36 -14.77 19.63
N THR A 64 -6.37 -14.69 20.52
CA THR A 64 -6.23 -13.57 21.46
C THR A 64 -5.99 -12.25 20.71
N PRO A 65 -6.21 -11.07 21.34
CA PRO A 65 -5.92 -9.78 20.70
C PRO A 65 -4.49 -9.68 20.15
N LEU A 66 -3.50 -10.18 20.91
CA LEU A 66 -2.10 -10.20 20.47
C LEU A 66 -1.90 -11.11 19.26
N GLN A 67 -2.49 -12.32 19.27
CA GLN A 67 -2.41 -13.22 18.12
C GLN A 67 -3.00 -12.58 16.87
N LYS A 68 -4.21 -11.98 16.97
CA LYS A 68 -4.86 -11.27 15.85
C LYS A 68 -3.96 -10.18 15.28
N PHE A 69 -3.37 -9.36 16.13
CA PHE A 69 -2.45 -8.32 15.70
C PHE A 69 -1.20 -8.88 14.99
N LEU A 70 -0.58 -9.93 15.54
CA LEU A 70 0.65 -10.50 14.97
C LEU A 70 0.41 -11.26 13.66
N VAL A 71 -0.56 -12.17 13.62
CA VAL A 71 -0.88 -12.97 12.43
C VAL A 71 -1.48 -12.10 11.34
N GLY A 72 -2.41 -11.22 11.69
CA GLY A 72 -2.98 -10.28 10.75
C GLY A 72 -1.97 -9.26 10.24
N GLY A 73 -1.04 -8.82 11.11
CA GLY A 73 0.12 -8.03 10.72
C GLY A 73 0.97 -8.76 9.69
N LEU A 74 1.40 -10.00 9.98
CA LEU A 74 2.16 -10.81 9.02
C LEU A 74 1.44 -10.90 7.66
N SER A 75 0.15 -11.24 7.67
CA SER A 75 -0.65 -11.29 6.43
C SER A 75 -0.66 -9.95 5.71
N HIS A 76 -0.78 -8.84 6.43
CA HIS A 76 -0.80 -7.51 5.84
C HIS A 76 0.50 -7.15 5.12
N TYR A 77 1.65 -7.54 5.70
CA TYR A 77 2.95 -7.38 5.05
C TYR A 77 3.09 -8.27 3.80
N VAL A 78 2.61 -9.51 3.88
CA VAL A 78 2.59 -10.42 2.72
C VAL A 78 1.76 -9.82 1.59
N ASP A 79 0.54 -9.35 1.88
CA ASP A 79 -0.33 -8.70 0.89
C ASP A 79 0.35 -7.50 0.24
N GLY A 80 0.99 -6.65 1.05
CA GLY A 80 1.76 -5.51 0.58
C GLY A 80 2.86 -5.86 -0.41
N VAL A 81 3.68 -6.86 -0.07
CA VAL A 81 4.75 -7.35 -0.95
C VAL A 81 4.17 -7.96 -2.22
N VAL A 82 3.12 -8.78 -2.13
CA VAL A 82 2.46 -9.40 -3.29
C VAL A 82 1.87 -8.33 -4.21
N PHE A 83 1.19 -7.32 -3.67
CA PHE A 83 0.65 -6.22 -4.46
C PHE A 83 1.76 -5.39 -5.14
N ALA A 84 2.89 -5.17 -4.47
CA ALA A 84 4.04 -4.49 -5.09
C ALA A 84 4.63 -5.30 -6.26
N VAL A 85 4.72 -6.62 -6.13
CA VAL A 85 5.16 -7.51 -7.22
C VAL A 85 4.15 -7.49 -8.38
N LEU A 86 2.85 -7.55 -8.10
CA LEU A 86 1.79 -7.41 -9.11
C LEU A 86 1.85 -6.06 -9.81
N PHE A 87 2.08 -4.98 -9.07
CA PHE A 87 2.32 -3.65 -9.64
C PHE A 87 3.51 -3.66 -10.59
N ALA A 88 4.65 -4.20 -10.15
CA ALA A 88 5.88 -4.22 -10.93
C ALA A 88 5.79 -5.05 -12.22
N CYS A 89 5.11 -6.20 -12.16
CA CYS A 89 5.03 -7.16 -13.26
C CYS A 89 3.84 -6.92 -14.21
N ALA A 90 2.72 -6.39 -13.73
CA ALA A 90 1.50 -6.23 -14.53
C ALA A 90 1.17 -4.76 -14.79
N LEU A 91 0.92 -3.96 -13.74
CA LEU A 91 0.39 -2.61 -13.94
C LEU A 91 1.43 -1.63 -14.46
N HIS A 92 2.63 -1.61 -13.87
CA HIS A 92 3.70 -0.69 -14.23
C HIS A 92 4.10 -0.77 -15.71
N PRO A 93 4.31 -1.96 -16.32
CA PRO A 93 4.59 -2.07 -17.75
C PRO A 93 3.36 -1.80 -18.64
N ALA A 94 2.13 -2.05 -18.16
CA ALA A 94 0.91 -1.73 -18.91
C ALA A 94 0.70 -0.20 -19.04
N LEU A 95 1.15 0.56 -18.05
CA LEU A 95 1.15 2.02 -18.07
C LEU A 95 2.33 2.52 -18.92
N ARG A 96 2.06 2.89 -20.17
CA ARG A 96 3.03 3.44 -21.14
C ARG A 96 3.56 4.84 -20.79
N TRP A 97 3.45 5.27 -19.54
CA TRP A 97 4.03 6.54 -19.07
C TRP A 97 5.55 6.38 -18.88
N GLY A 98 6.30 7.46 -19.10
CA GLY A 98 7.76 7.46 -18.98
C GLY A 98 8.24 7.04 -17.58
N ASN A 99 9.37 6.35 -17.52
CA ASN A 99 9.98 5.88 -16.26
C ASN A 99 10.85 6.97 -15.60
N THR A 100 10.38 8.22 -15.67
CA THR A 100 10.93 9.34 -14.89
C THR A 100 10.57 9.17 -13.40
N VAL A 101 11.26 9.88 -12.51
CA VAL A 101 10.89 9.90 -11.07
C VAL A 101 9.41 10.28 -10.89
N ARG A 102 8.95 11.31 -11.61
CA ARG A 102 7.54 11.76 -11.56
C ARG A 102 6.60 10.71 -12.15
N GLY A 103 6.98 10.06 -13.25
CA GLY A 103 6.20 9.01 -13.89
C GLY A 103 6.02 7.79 -12.99
N ASN A 104 7.10 7.29 -12.38
CA ASN A 104 7.04 6.17 -11.44
C ASN A 104 6.21 6.51 -10.19
N LEU A 105 6.36 7.73 -9.64
CA LEU A 105 5.51 8.22 -8.55
C LEU A 105 4.04 8.25 -8.94
N ALA A 106 3.70 8.78 -10.12
CA ALA A 106 2.33 8.82 -10.62
C ALA A 106 1.74 7.41 -10.79
N LYS A 107 2.51 6.46 -11.33
CA LYS A 107 2.08 5.04 -11.43
C LYS A 107 1.81 4.45 -10.03
N GLY A 108 2.68 4.71 -9.06
CA GLY A 108 2.51 4.25 -7.69
C GLY A 108 1.26 4.85 -7.01
N LEU A 109 1.02 6.15 -7.16
CA LEU A 109 -0.16 6.82 -6.62
C LEU A 109 -1.46 6.34 -7.28
N LEU A 110 -1.44 6.09 -8.60
CA LEU A 110 -2.57 5.45 -9.29
C LEU A 110 -2.85 4.08 -8.68
N PHE A 111 -1.83 3.25 -8.48
CA PHE A 111 -2.02 1.93 -7.88
C PHE A 111 -2.56 2.00 -6.44
N GLY A 112 -2.02 2.90 -5.61
CA GLY A 112 -2.59 3.18 -4.28
C GLY A 112 -4.06 3.59 -4.35
N THR A 113 -4.43 4.43 -5.31
CA THR A 113 -5.83 4.83 -5.53
C THR A 113 -6.72 3.65 -5.88
N LEU A 114 -6.27 2.76 -6.76
CA LEU A 114 -7.00 1.54 -7.11
C LEU A 114 -7.21 0.63 -5.90
N LEU A 115 -6.16 0.45 -5.09
CA LEU A 115 -6.26 -0.32 -3.84
C LEU A 115 -7.22 0.32 -2.84
N ALA A 116 -7.23 1.66 -2.72
CA ALA A 116 -8.19 2.36 -1.87
C ALA A 116 -9.64 2.12 -2.33
N CYS A 117 -9.91 2.20 -3.63
CA CYS A 117 -11.21 1.89 -4.22
C CYS A 117 -11.64 0.45 -3.91
N VAL A 118 -10.75 -0.53 -4.08
CA VAL A 118 -11.01 -1.93 -3.71
C VAL A 118 -11.25 -2.06 -2.20
N GLY A 119 -10.49 -1.34 -1.40
CA GLY A 119 -10.63 -1.28 0.05
C GLY A 119 -12.04 -0.88 0.48
N ILE A 120 -12.50 0.30 0.05
CA ILE A 120 -13.79 0.83 0.48
C ILE A 120 -15.00 0.16 -0.19
N SER A 121 -14.85 -0.33 -1.42
CA SER A 121 -15.95 -0.92 -2.20
C SER A 121 -16.13 -2.41 -1.99
N PHE A 122 -15.06 -3.13 -1.67
CA PHE A 122 -15.07 -4.58 -1.57
C PHE A 122 -14.53 -5.09 -0.22
N MET A 123 -13.26 -4.82 0.08
CA MET A 123 -12.59 -5.48 1.21
C MET A 123 -13.22 -5.14 2.56
N THR A 124 -13.45 -3.85 2.82
CA THR A 124 -14.08 -3.41 4.07
C THR A 124 -15.52 -3.92 4.22
N PRO A 125 -16.43 -3.70 3.26
CA PRO A 125 -17.83 -4.09 3.44
C PRO A 125 -18.08 -5.60 3.42
N PHE A 126 -17.26 -6.39 2.70
CA PHE A 126 -17.53 -7.82 2.51
C PHE A 126 -16.54 -8.77 3.22
N VAL A 127 -15.37 -8.28 3.65
CA VAL A 127 -14.35 -9.12 4.30
C VAL A 127 -14.10 -8.65 5.73
N PHE A 128 -13.60 -7.43 5.91
CA PHE A 128 -13.09 -6.98 7.21
C PHE A 128 -14.16 -6.57 8.22
N ALA A 129 -15.19 -5.84 7.78
CA ALA A 129 -16.26 -5.44 8.67
C ALA A 129 -17.15 -6.64 9.08
N PRO A 130 -17.54 -7.56 8.17
CA PRO A 130 -18.29 -8.76 8.55
C PRO A 130 -17.54 -9.66 9.53
N ALA A 131 -16.21 -9.78 9.42
CA ALA A 131 -15.39 -10.53 10.38
C ALA A 131 -15.47 -9.98 11.82
N ARG A 132 -16.03 -8.78 12.01
CA ARG A 132 -16.25 -8.11 13.29
C ARG A 132 -17.74 -7.94 13.62
N GLY A 133 -18.64 -8.50 12.82
CA GLY A 133 -20.09 -8.30 12.95
C GLY A 133 -20.55 -6.86 12.61
N LEU A 134 -19.78 -6.14 11.79
CA LEU A 134 -20.07 -4.76 11.38
C LEU A 134 -20.56 -4.72 9.92
N HIS A 135 -21.45 -3.77 9.63
CA HIS A 135 -22.03 -3.57 8.30
C HIS A 135 -21.92 -2.10 7.87
N PRO A 136 -20.85 -1.71 7.16
CA PRO A 136 -20.56 -0.31 6.86
C PRO A 136 -21.35 0.22 5.66
N GLY A 137 -22.23 -0.59 5.06
CA GLY A 137 -23.03 -0.23 3.90
C GLY A 137 -22.23 -0.05 2.61
N PHE A 138 -22.89 0.51 1.60
CA PHE A 138 -22.31 0.75 0.28
C PHE A 138 -21.07 1.66 0.37
N LEU A 139 -19.97 1.26 -0.28
CA LEU A 139 -18.68 1.96 -0.28
C LEU A 139 -18.13 2.31 1.12
N SER A 140 -18.50 1.53 2.14
CA SER A 140 -18.12 1.78 3.54
C SER A 140 -18.61 3.11 4.12
N TRP A 141 -19.65 3.72 3.52
CA TRP A 141 -20.16 5.03 3.91
C TRP A 141 -20.60 5.13 5.38
N GLY A 142 -21.11 4.03 5.95
CA GLY A 142 -21.57 3.94 7.33
C GLY A 142 -20.46 4.13 8.37
N PHE A 143 -19.18 4.02 7.99
CA PHE A 143 -18.05 4.38 8.86
C PHE A 143 -17.67 5.87 8.78
N GLY A 144 -18.34 6.63 7.92
CA GLY A 144 -18.21 8.08 7.78
C GLY A 144 -17.05 8.52 6.88
N TRP A 145 -17.10 9.78 6.43
CA TRP A 145 -16.13 10.33 5.48
C TRP A 145 -14.69 10.28 6.00
N LYS A 146 -14.47 10.43 7.32
CA LYS A 146 -13.12 10.38 7.92
C LYS A 146 -12.46 9.02 7.70
N TYR A 147 -13.23 7.94 7.75
CA TYR A 147 -12.73 6.61 7.45
C TYR A 147 -12.33 6.50 5.98
N MET A 148 -13.21 6.92 5.07
CA MET A 148 -12.94 6.88 3.63
C MET A 148 -11.69 7.69 3.27
N THR A 149 -11.60 8.95 3.74
CA THR A 149 -10.41 9.78 3.55
C THR A 149 -9.17 9.13 4.15
N GLY A 150 -9.27 8.54 5.33
CA GLY A 150 -8.18 7.80 5.95
C GLY A 150 -7.69 6.66 5.08
N VAL A 151 -8.60 5.87 4.49
CA VAL A 151 -8.25 4.76 3.60
C VAL A 151 -7.53 5.25 2.35
N PHE A 152 -7.97 6.35 1.73
CA PHE A 152 -7.27 6.94 0.59
C PHE A 152 -5.88 7.47 0.96
N LEU A 153 -5.77 8.27 2.03
CA LEU A 153 -4.49 8.80 2.49
C LEU A 153 -3.49 7.68 2.81
N TRP A 154 -3.95 6.64 3.52
CA TRP A 154 -3.16 5.47 3.85
C TRP A 154 -2.62 4.76 2.59
N HIS A 155 -3.46 4.54 1.58
CA HIS A 155 -3.03 3.90 0.34
C HIS A 155 -2.18 4.82 -0.55
N TRP A 156 -2.36 6.14 -0.48
CA TRP A 156 -1.47 7.08 -1.16
C TRP A 156 -0.09 7.12 -0.53
N VAL A 157 0.01 6.99 0.79
CA VAL A 157 1.31 6.78 1.47
C VAL A 157 1.97 5.50 0.92
N TYR A 158 1.23 4.40 0.84
CA TYR A 158 1.75 3.17 0.22
C TYR A 158 2.20 3.41 -1.24
N GLY A 159 1.33 3.98 -2.08
CA GLY A 159 1.60 4.22 -3.50
C GLY A 159 2.77 5.16 -3.74
N ALA A 160 2.92 6.21 -2.92
CA ALA A 160 4.03 7.14 -2.99
C ALA A 160 5.36 6.44 -2.74
N HIS A 161 5.48 5.67 -1.65
CA HIS A 161 6.70 4.95 -1.33
C HIS A 161 6.98 3.84 -2.34
N LEU A 162 5.94 3.13 -2.81
CA LEU A 162 6.07 2.14 -3.86
C LEU A 162 6.67 2.75 -5.13
N GLY A 163 6.13 3.87 -5.64
CA GLY A 163 6.62 4.51 -6.86
C GLY A 163 7.98 5.20 -6.73
N LEU A 164 8.35 5.64 -5.52
CA LEU A 164 9.66 6.22 -5.25
C LEU A 164 10.76 5.15 -5.09
N ILE A 165 10.42 4.00 -4.50
CA ILE A 165 11.38 2.90 -4.26
C ILE A 165 11.44 1.98 -5.49
N TYR A 166 10.31 1.50 -6.00
CA TYR A 166 10.27 0.83 -7.31
C TYR A 166 10.26 1.89 -8.41
N SER A 167 11.45 2.43 -8.70
CA SER A 167 11.63 3.52 -9.65
C SER A 167 12.65 3.14 -10.72
N PRO A 168 12.31 2.23 -11.66
CA PRO A 168 13.20 1.89 -12.76
C PRO A 168 13.54 3.13 -13.58
N ALA A 169 14.75 3.17 -14.14
CA ALA A 169 15.20 4.20 -15.06
C ALA A 169 14.52 4.07 -16.45
N GLU A 170 14.55 5.16 -17.21
CA GLU A 170 14.22 5.11 -18.64
C GLU A 170 15.30 4.34 -19.38
N ALA A 171 14.93 3.63 -20.44
CA ALA A 171 15.91 3.06 -21.35
C ALA A 171 16.67 4.22 -22.00
N ALA A 172 17.99 4.09 -22.12
CA ALA A 172 18.74 4.98 -23.00
C ALA A 172 18.29 4.66 -24.43
N GLU A 173 17.77 5.66 -25.14
CA GLU A 173 17.52 5.60 -26.59
C GLU A 173 18.83 5.55 -27.37
#